data_AF-A0A958UVN5-F1
#
_entry.id   AF-A0A958UVN5-F1
#
_cell.length_a   1.000
_cell.length_b   1.000
_cell.length_c   1.000
_cell.angle_alpha   90.00
_cell.angle_beta   90.00
_cell.angle_gamma   90.00
#
_symmetry.space_group_name_H-M   'P 1'
#
loop_
_entity.id
_entity.type
_entity.pdbx_description
1 polymer ?
#
loop_
_entity_poly.entity_id
_entity_poly.type
_entity_poly.pdbx_seq_one_letter_code
_entity_poly.pdbx_strand_id
1 'polypeptide(L)'
;DATWSSGYFLGSLFVKDYNDGYFLTDPQLFSKNHFPAHKKWLLDNQLSEKEFVSSPLIYSEAFKYKLIPNNPNEMNIETKKNDEVLFSFTTLDSLSNNKISLVKYIGTKEIPYKIYNIEETQGITTFRCKFDQKGFYDTHLKINNDIVATYTVKVTK
;
A
#
# COMPACT_ATOMS: atom_id res chain seq x y z
N ASP A 1 -12.41 8.98 9.13
CA ASP A 1 -12.45 8.46 10.52
C ASP A 1 -11.83 9.48 11.46
N ALA A 2 -12.59 10.08 12.38
CA ALA A 2 -12.07 11.12 13.27
C ALA A 2 -11.11 10.58 14.35
N THR A 3 -11.22 9.32 14.72
CA THR A 3 -10.36 8.68 15.73
C THR A 3 -8.99 8.40 15.14
N TRP A 4 -8.94 7.68 14.00
CA TRP A 4 -7.69 7.34 13.32
C TRP A 4 -7.02 8.57 12.69
N SER A 5 -7.80 9.61 12.36
CA SER A 5 -7.26 10.90 11.95
C SER A 5 -6.46 11.60 13.06
N SER A 6 -6.73 11.32 14.33
CA SER A 6 -6.11 12.07 15.44
C SER A 6 -4.71 11.58 15.85
N GLY A 7 -4.38 10.32 15.54
CA GLY A 7 -3.15 9.66 15.95
C GLY A 7 -3.36 8.18 16.28
N TYR A 8 -2.42 7.59 17.01
CA TYR A 8 -2.44 6.16 17.36
C TYR A 8 -1.94 5.92 18.79
N PHE A 9 -2.17 4.71 19.29
CA PHE A 9 -1.66 4.27 20.59
C PHE A 9 -0.38 3.43 20.42
N LEU A 10 0.67 3.79 21.15
CA LEU A 10 1.86 2.97 21.35
C LEU A 10 1.82 2.40 22.77
N GLY A 11 1.30 1.19 22.92
CA GLY A 11 0.97 0.64 24.23
C GLY A 11 -0.14 1.46 24.88
N SER A 12 0.14 2.07 26.04
CA SER A 12 -0.79 2.96 26.75
C SER A 12 -0.62 4.44 26.41
N LEU A 13 0.37 4.82 25.60
CA LEU A 13 0.64 6.20 25.24
C LEU A 13 -0.10 6.57 23.95
N PHE A 14 -0.95 7.59 24.01
CA PHE A 14 -1.49 8.20 22.80
C PHE A 14 -0.43 9.10 22.16
N VAL A 15 -0.09 8.82 20.91
CA VAL A 15 0.78 9.63 20.07
C VAL A 15 -0.10 10.41 19.10
N LYS A 16 -0.10 11.74 19.23
CA LYS A 16 -0.79 12.62 18.29
C LYS A 16 -0.03 12.64 16.97
N ASP A 17 -0.66 12.13 15.93
CA ASP A 17 -0.13 12.09 14.57
C ASP A 17 -1.28 12.34 13.61
N TYR A 18 -1.56 13.63 13.39
CA TYR A 18 -2.77 14.04 12.70
C TYR A 18 -2.68 13.72 11.20
N ASN A 19 -3.66 12.98 10.68
CA ASN A 19 -3.78 12.62 9.28
C ASN A 19 -5.16 13.06 8.76
N ASP A 20 -5.18 14.17 8.02
CA ASP A 20 -6.38 14.74 7.40
C ASP A 20 -6.88 13.90 6.22
N GLY A 21 -6.06 12.98 5.69
CA GLY A 21 -6.45 12.05 4.63
C GLY A 21 -7.65 11.16 4.98
N TYR A 22 -7.98 11.02 6.26
CA TYR A 22 -9.18 10.32 6.73
C TYR A 22 -10.47 11.15 6.64
N PHE A 23 -10.38 12.46 6.40
CA PHE A 23 -11.51 13.36 6.28
C PHE A 23 -12.08 13.29 4.86
N LEU A 24 -13.36 12.94 4.74
CA LEU A 24 -14.06 12.77 3.45
C LEU A 24 -13.28 11.90 2.45
N THR A 25 -12.56 10.89 2.95
CA THR A 25 -11.77 10.01 2.09
C THR A 25 -12.65 9.24 1.12
N ASP A 26 -12.08 8.88 -0.02
CA ASP A 26 -12.78 8.10 -1.03
C ASP A 26 -13.29 6.76 -0.45
N PRO A 27 -14.57 6.40 -0.67
CA PRO A 27 -15.16 5.14 -0.20
C PRO A 27 -14.37 3.88 -0.55
N GLN A 28 -13.76 3.84 -1.74
CA GLN A 28 -12.94 2.71 -2.18
C GLN A 28 -11.68 2.63 -1.33
N LEU A 29 -10.96 3.74 -1.16
CA LEU A 29 -9.78 3.80 -0.30
C LEU A 29 -10.11 3.42 1.15
N PHE A 30 -11.20 3.95 1.71
CA PHE A 30 -11.61 3.64 3.08
C PHE A 30 -11.84 2.13 3.26
N SER A 31 -12.54 1.52 2.31
CA SER A 31 -12.90 0.11 2.35
C SER A 31 -11.69 -0.83 2.23
N LYS A 32 -10.55 -0.36 1.69
CA LYS A 32 -9.29 -1.14 1.65
C LYS A 32 -8.62 -1.30 3.01
N ASN A 33 -8.95 -0.45 3.99
CA ASN A 33 -8.38 -0.53 5.35
C ASN A 33 -9.46 -0.79 6.43
N HIS A 34 -10.73 -0.48 6.16
CA HIS A 34 -11.85 -0.63 7.09
C HIS A 34 -12.94 -1.53 6.50
N PHE A 35 -12.94 -2.82 6.87
CA PHE A 35 -14.02 -3.74 6.54
C PHE A 35 -14.93 -3.97 7.77
N PRO A 36 -16.20 -3.53 7.73
CA PRO A 36 -17.08 -3.63 8.89
C PRO A 36 -17.65 -5.04 9.06
N ALA A 37 -17.92 -5.42 10.30
CA ALA A 37 -18.56 -6.70 10.63
C ALA A 37 -19.97 -6.87 9.99
N HIS A 38 -20.66 -5.76 9.70
CA HIS A 38 -21.91 -5.80 8.95
C HIS A 38 -21.75 -5.10 7.60
N LYS A 39 -21.91 -5.85 6.51
CA LYS A 39 -21.74 -5.37 5.13
C LYS A 39 -22.55 -4.12 4.78
N LYS A 40 -23.69 -3.88 5.44
CA LYS A 40 -24.50 -2.66 5.24
C LYS A 40 -23.76 -1.34 5.54
N TRP A 41 -22.67 -1.39 6.32
CA TRP A 41 -21.83 -0.25 6.65
C TRP A 41 -20.61 -0.10 5.74
N LEU A 42 -20.41 -1.04 4.82
CA LEU A 42 -19.29 -0.99 3.88
C LEU A 42 -19.58 0.10 2.85
N LEU A 43 -18.64 1.04 2.68
CA LEU A 43 -18.83 2.19 1.80
C LEU A 43 -18.63 1.84 0.32
N ASP A 44 -17.84 0.79 0.04
CA ASP A 44 -17.71 0.17 -1.28
C ASP A 44 -18.44 -1.18 -1.32
N ASN A 45 -19.66 -1.20 -1.88
CA ASN A 45 -20.49 -2.42 -1.91
C ASN A 45 -19.93 -3.52 -2.82
N GLN A 46 -18.93 -3.23 -3.65
CA GLN A 46 -18.32 -4.17 -4.59
C GLN A 46 -17.27 -5.04 -3.91
N LEU A 47 -16.61 -4.53 -2.87
CA LEU A 47 -15.56 -5.26 -2.15
C LEU A 47 -16.14 -6.43 -1.34
N SER A 48 -15.67 -7.64 -1.61
CA SER A 48 -15.97 -8.82 -0.79
C SER A 48 -15.00 -8.95 0.39
N GLU A 49 -15.43 -9.67 1.43
CA GLU A 49 -14.57 -9.99 2.58
C GLU A 49 -13.33 -10.78 2.15
N LYS A 50 -13.50 -11.71 1.20
CA LYS A 50 -12.40 -12.49 0.65
C LYS A 50 -11.35 -11.57 -0.01
N GLU A 51 -11.80 -10.64 -0.85
CA GLU A 51 -10.90 -9.68 -1.51
C GLU A 51 -10.23 -8.74 -0.51
N PHE A 52 -10.94 -8.29 0.53
CA PHE A 52 -10.36 -7.47 1.60
C PHE A 52 -9.25 -8.23 2.34
N VAL A 53 -9.51 -9.47 2.78
CA VAL A 53 -8.55 -10.30 3.51
C VAL A 53 -7.33 -10.66 2.65
N SER A 54 -7.52 -10.86 1.34
CA SER A 54 -6.41 -11.15 0.43
C SER A 54 -5.67 -9.91 -0.06
N SER A 55 -6.21 -8.70 0.14
CA SER A 55 -5.61 -7.45 -0.37
C SER A 55 -4.30 -7.11 0.35
N PRO A 56 -3.40 -6.33 -0.29
CA PRO A 56 -2.20 -5.84 0.40
C PRO A 56 -2.55 -5.09 1.68
N LEU A 57 -1.65 -5.15 2.66
CA LEU A 57 -1.82 -4.41 3.91
C LEU A 57 -1.64 -2.92 3.65
N ILE A 58 -2.74 -2.16 3.74
CA ILE A 58 -2.77 -0.71 3.54
C ILE A 58 -2.55 0.01 4.86
N TYR A 59 -1.65 1.00 4.88
CA TYR A 59 -1.31 1.77 6.07
C TYR A 59 -2.04 3.10 6.10
N SER A 60 -2.06 3.75 7.27
CA SER A 60 -2.64 5.09 7.47
C SER A 60 -2.10 6.13 6.49
N GLU A 61 -0.84 6.01 6.12
CA GLU A 61 -0.13 6.92 5.26
C GLU A 61 -0.65 6.86 3.82
N ALA A 62 -1.28 5.76 3.40
CA ALA A 62 -1.98 5.71 2.12
C ALA A 62 -3.10 6.77 2.04
N PHE A 63 -3.77 7.07 3.16
CA PHE A 63 -4.79 8.11 3.23
C PHE A 63 -4.20 9.51 3.06
N LYS A 64 -3.01 9.76 3.63
CA LYS A 64 -2.29 11.04 3.48
C LYS A 64 -1.99 11.36 2.01
N TYR A 65 -1.69 10.34 1.21
CA TYR A 65 -1.43 10.48 -0.22
C TYR A 65 -2.65 10.20 -1.10
N LYS A 66 -3.82 9.90 -0.49
CA LYS A 66 -5.04 9.45 -1.18
C LYS A 66 -4.73 8.37 -2.24
N LEU A 67 -3.93 7.40 -1.83
CA LEU A 67 -3.35 6.37 -2.69
C LEU A 67 -4.11 5.06 -2.52
N ILE A 68 -4.60 4.52 -3.62
CA ILE A 68 -5.25 3.21 -3.69
C ILE A 68 -4.33 2.28 -4.48
N PRO A 69 -3.83 1.17 -3.92
CA PRO A 69 -3.09 0.19 -4.71
C PRO A 69 -4.00 -0.59 -5.65
N ASN A 70 -3.56 -0.77 -6.89
CA ASN A 70 -4.33 -1.42 -7.95
C ASN A 70 -3.69 -2.76 -8.35
N ASN A 71 -2.36 -2.81 -8.46
CA ASN A 71 -1.62 -4.01 -8.81
C ASN A 71 -0.32 -4.13 -8.01
N PRO A 72 0.02 -5.33 -7.50
CA PRO A 72 -0.84 -6.52 -7.41
C PRO A 72 -2.09 -6.28 -6.54
N ASN A 73 -3.17 -7.00 -6.84
CA ASN A 73 -4.44 -6.88 -6.12
C ASN A 73 -4.46 -7.76 -4.85
N GLU A 74 -3.62 -8.79 -4.81
CA GLU A 74 -3.42 -9.66 -3.65
C GLU A 74 -2.11 -9.33 -2.93
N MET A 75 -2.08 -9.53 -1.61
CA MET A 75 -0.90 -9.37 -0.78
C MET A 75 0.21 -10.35 -1.16
N ASN A 76 -0.16 -11.58 -1.48
CA ASN A 76 0.78 -12.66 -1.74
C ASN A 76 1.14 -12.69 -3.23
N ILE A 77 2.40 -12.42 -3.54
CA ILE A 77 2.95 -12.42 -4.90
C ILE A 77 3.90 -13.59 -5.02
N GLU A 78 3.63 -14.51 -5.95
CA GLU A 78 4.58 -15.55 -6.35
C GLU A 78 5.20 -15.19 -7.70
N THR A 79 6.53 -15.16 -7.78
CA THR A 79 7.28 -14.81 -8.98
C THR A 79 8.57 -15.62 -9.08
N LYS A 80 9.20 -15.70 -10.25
CA LYS A 80 10.52 -16.34 -10.39
C LYS A 80 11.63 -15.31 -10.34
N LYS A 81 12.85 -15.79 -10.08
CA LYS A 81 14.03 -14.94 -10.11
C LYS A 81 14.15 -14.25 -11.48
N ASN A 82 14.33 -12.92 -11.45
CA ASN A 82 14.45 -12.02 -12.60
C ASN A 82 13.17 -11.82 -13.42
N ASP A 83 12.05 -12.45 -13.03
CA ASP A 83 10.75 -12.10 -13.58
C ASP A 83 10.36 -10.70 -13.11
N GLU A 84 9.57 -10.05 -13.95
CA GLU A 84 9.11 -8.70 -13.73
C GLU A 84 7.72 -8.70 -13.11
N VAL A 85 7.56 -7.94 -12.03
CA VAL A 85 6.26 -7.67 -11.43
C VAL A 85 5.92 -6.21 -11.71
N LEU A 86 4.74 -6.00 -12.29
CA LEU A 86 4.14 -4.68 -12.45
C LEU A 86 3.51 -4.28 -11.12
N PHE A 87 3.78 -3.06 -10.69
CA PHE A 87 3.08 -2.42 -9.60
C PHE A 87 2.32 -1.22 -10.14
N SER A 88 1.12 -0.99 -9.62
CA SER A 88 0.36 0.21 -9.94
C SER A 88 -0.53 0.63 -8.79
N PHE A 89 -0.75 1.93 -8.72
CA PHE A 89 -1.65 2.55 -7.77
C PHE A 89 -2.29 3.79 -8.39
N THR A 90 -3.51 4.10 -7.97
CA THR A 90 -4.21 5.34 -8.28
C THR A 90 -3.94 6.34 -7.18
N THR A 91 -3.65 7.58 -7.54
CA THR A 91 -3.61 8.72 -6.61
C THR A 91 -4.68 9.72 -7.00
N LEU A 92 -5.45 10.19 -6.01
CA LEU A 92 -6.46 11.23 -6.24
C LEU A 92 -5.83 12.62 -6.36
N ASP A 93 -4.62 12.79 -5.81
CA ASP A 93 -3.80 14.00 -5.94
C ASP A 93 -2.53 13.69 -6.76
N SER A 94 -1.93 14.69 -7.42
CA SER A 94 -0.70 14.47 -8.19
C SER A 94 0.50 14.18 -7.28
N LEU A 95 1.30 13.17 -7.64
CA LEU A 95 2.54 12.79 -6.95
C LEU A 95 3.80 13.32 -7.64
N SER A 96 3.69 14.37 -8.47
CA SER A 96 4.75 14.79 -9.40
C SER A 96 6.11 15.13 -8.76
N ASN A 97 6.18 15.33 -7.44
CA ASN A 97 7.43 15.53 -6.70
C ASN A 97 7.74 14.45 -5.65
N ASN A 98 6.90 13.42 -5.52
CA ASN A 98 7.04 12.39 -4.50
C ASN A 98 8.00 11.29 -4.98
N LYS A 99 8.88 10.85 -4.09
CA LYS A 99 9.77 9.72 -4.37
C LYS A 99 9.02 8.41 -4.17
N ILE A 100 8.82 7.65 -5.25
CA ILE A 100 8.27 6.30 -5.18
C ILE A 100 9.42 5.32 -4.97
N SER A 101 9.26 4.39 -4.03
CA SER A 101 10.22 3.30 -3.84
C SER A 101 9.56 2.03 -3.37
N LEU A 102 10.20 0.91 -3.68
CA LEU A 102 9.82 -0.40 -3.18
C LEU A 102 11.00 -0.90 -2.34
N VAL A 103 10.77 -1.34 -1.10
CA VAL A 103 11.84 -1.70 -0.18
C VAL A 103 11.53 -2.99 0.58
N LYS A 104 12.57 -3.67 1.07
CA LYS A 104 12.48 -4.70 2.11
C LYS A 104 13.30 -4.28 3.32
N TYR A 105 13.02 -4.88 4.47
CA TYR A 105 13.85 -4.72 5.66
C TYR A 105 14.59 -6.02 6.01
N ILE A 106 15.85 -5.89 6.41
CA ILE A 106 16.62 -6.96 7.05
C ILE A 106 17.06 -6.44 8.42
N GLY A 107 16.40 -6.93 9.47
CA GLY A 107 16.47 -6.29 10.79
C GLY A 107 15.92 -4.86 10.71
N THR A 108 16.71 -3.88 11.09
CA THR A 108 16.37 -2.44 10.98
C THR A 108 16.85 -1.80 9.68
N LYS A 109 17.58 -2.54 8.83
CA LYS A 109 18.17 -2.00 7.60
C LYS A 109 17.16 -2.02 6.47
N GLU A 110 16.84 -0.84 5.94
CA GLU A 110 16.10 -0.68 4.69
C GLU A 110 16.98 -1.05 3.49
N ILE A 111 16.44 -1.87 2.59
CA ILE A 111 17.09 -2.27 1.34
C ILE A 111 16.13 -1.98 0.19
N PRO A 112 16.44 -1.01 -0.69
CA PRO A 112 15.57 -0.69 -1.82
C PRO A 112 15.68 -1.75 -2.91
N TYR A 113 14.54 -2.07 -3.52
CA TYR A 113 14.48 -2.75 -4.79
C TYR A 113 14.71 -1.76 -5.94
N LYS A 114 15.28 -2.27 -7.04
CA LYS A 114 15.42 -1.48 -8.26
C LYS A 114 14.08 -1.45 -9.00
N ILE A 115 13.42 -0.29 -8.98
CA ILE A 115 12.24 -0.03 -9.81
C ILE A 115 12.62 0.74 -11.08
N TYR A 116 11.84 0.56 -12.15
CA TYR A 116 12.05 1.22 -13.44
C TYR A 116 10.74 1.34 -14.23
N ASN A 117 10.79 2.06 -15.36
CA ASN A 117 9.63 2.37 -16.20
C ASN A 117 8.46 2.97 -15.38
N ILE A 118 8.78 4.03 -14.62
CA ILE A 118 7.76 4.75 -13.85
C ILE A 118 6.99 5.63 -14.82
N GLU A 119 5.69 5.41 -14.93
CA GLU A 119 4.79 6.15 -15.82
C GLU A 119 3.58 6.63 -15.02
N GLU A 120 3.17 7.89 -15.21
CA GLU A 120 1.95 8.45 -14.63
C GLU A 120 1.00 8.86 -15.76
N THR A 121 -0.20 8.28 -15.79
CA THR A 121 -1.22 8.61 -16.79
C THR A 121 -2.58 8.68 -16.10
N GLN A 122 -3.24 9.84 -16.19
CA GLN A 122 -4.60 10.04 -15.66
C GLN A 122 -4.74 9.66 -14.16
N GLY A 123 -3.74 10.00 -13.33
CA GLY A 123 -3.75 9.69 -11.90
C GLY A 123 -3.41 8.24 -11.54
N ILE A 124 -3.03 7.42 -12.52
CA ILE A 124 -2.51 6.07 -12.29
C ILE A 124 -1.00 6.10 -12.49
N THR A 125 -0.27 5.72 -11.44
CA THR A 125 1.17 5.50 -11.53
C THR A 125 1.44 4.00 -11.68
N THR A 126 2.31 3.65 -12.62
CA THR A 126 2.79 2.28 -12.82
C THR A 126 4.31 2.24 -12.77
N PHE A 127 4.88 1.15 -12.28
CA PHE A 127 6.32 0.89 -12.31
C PHE A 127 6.60 -0.61 -12.27
N ARG A 128 7.80 -1.01 -12.69
CA ARG A 128 8.21 -2.42 -12.75
C ARG A 128 9.34 -2.69 -11.78
N CYS A 129 9.34 -3.90 -11.21
CA CYS A 129 10.39 -4.39 -10.32
C CYS A 129 10.79 -5.81 -10.72
N LYS A 130 12.10 -6.09 -10.72
CA LYS A 130 12.64 -7.44 -10.89
C LYS A 130 13.24 -7.92 -9.58
N PHE A 131 12.84 -9.11 -9.15
CA PHE A 131 13.37 -9.74 -7.94
C PHE A 131 14.54 -10.66 -8.30
N ASP A 132 15.77 -10.26 -7.96
CA ASP A 132 17.01 -10.94 -8.35
C ASP A 132 17.49 -12.00 -7.33
N GLN A 133 16.89 -11.98 -6.12
CA GLN A 133 17.21 -12.86 -5.01
C GLN A 133 16.02 -13.75 -4.68
N LYS A 134 16.25 -15.07 -4.61
CA LYS A 134 15.25 -16.03 -4.14
C LYS A 134 14.95 -15.81 -2.67
N GLY A 135 13.75 -16.15 -2.23
CA GLY A 135 13.36 -16.04 -0.83
C GLY A 135 11.91 -15.62 -0.67
N PHE A 136 11.56 -15.27 0.56
CA PHE A 136 10.26 -14.73 0.91
C PHE A 136 10.47 -13.41 1.65
N TYR A 137 9.86 -12.34 1.15
CA TYR A 137 10.15 -10.98 1.58
C TYR A 137 8.88 -10.19 1.83
N ASP A 138 8.81 -9.49 2.95
CA ASP A 138 7.89 -8.36 3.10
C ASP A 138 8.42 -7.20 2.27
N THR A 139 7.58 -6.76 1.34
CA THR A 139 7.90 -5.77 0.32
C THR A 139 6.97 -4.58 0.50
N HIS A 140 7.56 -3.44 0.83
CA HIS A 140 6.84 -2.23 1.21
C HIS A 140 6.87 -1.22 0.07
N LEU A 141 5.70 -0.77 -0.37
CA LEU A 141 5.56 0.40 -1.22
C LEU A 141 5.69 1.64 -0.34
N LYS A 142 6.60 2.53 -0.71
CA LYS A 142 6.83 3.80 -0.03
C LYS A 142 6.60 4.99 -0.94
N ILE A 143 5.98 6.01 -0.39
CA ILE A 143 5.89 7.35 -0.97
C ILE A 143 6.69 8.28 -0.04
N ASN A 144 7.75 8.88 -0.58
CA ASN A 144 8.79 9.56 0.20
C ASN A 144 9.37 8.62 1.27
N ASN A 145 9.09 8.88 2.54
CA ASN A 145 9.56 8.08 3.67
C ASN A 145 8.46 7.20 4.29
N ASP A 146 7.23 7.34 3.81
CA ASP A 146 6.06 6.72 4.41
C ASP A 146 5.76 5.39 3.73
N ILE A 147 5.55 4.32 4.50
CA ILE A 147 5.07 3.04 3.97
C ILE A 147 3.56 3.16 3.78
N VAL A 148 3.08 2.96 2.55
CA VAL A 148 1.66 3.09 2.21
C VAL A 148 0.99 1.72 2.03
N ALA A 149 1.73 0.72 1.56
CA ALA A 149 1.22 -0.64 1.37
C ALA A 149 2.32 -1.68 1.57
N THR A 150 1.94 -2.90 1.97
CA THR A 150 2.85 -4.04 2.07
C THR A 150 2.30 -5.27 1.37
N TYR A 151 3.20 -5.96 0.70
CA TYR A 151 3.00 -7.23 0.02
C TYR A 151 3.96 -8.27 0.58
N THR A 152 3.63 -9.55 0.46
CA THR A 152 4.61 -10.63 0.62
C THR A 152 5.02 -11.13 -0.76
N VAL A 153 6.32 -11.24 -1.01
CA VAL A 153 6.85 -11.67 -2.32
C VAL A 153 7.68 -12.93 -2.13
N LYS A 154 7.20 -14.02 -2.72
CA LYS A 154 7.89 -15.30 -2.80
C LYS A 154 8.56 -15.44 -4.15
N VAL A 155 9.89 -15.45 -4.14
CA VAL A 155 10.73 -15.51 -5.33
C VAL A 155 11.30 -16.92 -5.46
N THR A 156 10.84 -17.66 -6.47
CA THR A 156 11.28 -19.04 -6.75
C THR A 156 12.44 -19.09 -7.76
N LYS A 157 12.87 -20.32 -8.08
CA LYS A 157 13.87 -20.58 -9.12
C LYS A 157 13.41 -20.11 -10.49
#